data_AF-A0A6P2A5I9-F1
#
_entry.id   AF-A0A6P2A5I9-F1
#
_cell.length_a   1.000
_cell.length_b   1.000
_cell.length_c   1.000
_cell.angle_alpha   90.00
_cell.angle_beta   90.00
_cell.angle_gamma   90.00
#
_symmetry.space_group_name_H-M   'P 1'
#
loop_
_entity.id
_entity.type
_entity.pdbx_description
1 polymer ?
#
loop_
_entity_poly.entity_id
_entity_poly.type
_entity_poly.pdbx_seq_one_letter_code
_entity_poly.pdbx_strand_id
1 'polypeptide(L)' 'MNLEKIAGKQAHVRMDNFEASDLLTSLKRHADTLGDLGQELIAALEAQGVEVIKEEDDPRAEYVPPRDLHRV' A
#
# COMPACT_ATOMS: atom_id res chain seq x y z
N MET A 1 0.62 3.98 -15.18
CA MET A 1 -0.60 4.82 -15.34
C MET A 1 -0.88 5.34 -16.76
N ASN A 2 -2.11 5.18 -17.26
CA ASN A 2 -2.63 5.77 -18.52
C ASN A 2 -3.92 6.57 -18.27
N LEU A 3 -3.99 7.82 -18.75
CA LEU A 3 -5.21 8.64 -18.69
C LEU A 3 -6.16 8.23 -19.81
N GLU A 4 -7.34 7.69 -19.49
CA GLU A 4 -8.28 7.17 -20.48
C GLU A 4 -9.26 8.24 -20.98
N LYS A 5 -9.71 9.14 -20.10
CA LYS A 5 -10.71 10.15 -20.45
C LYS A 5 -10.77 11.28 -19.42
N ILE A 6 -10.96 12.52 -19.88
CA ILE A 6 -11.36 13.65 -19.03
C ILE A 6 -12.77 14.05 -19.43
N ALA A 7 -13.73 13.90 -18.52
CA ALA A 7 -15.12 14.27 -18.76
C ALA A 7 -15.72 14.86 -17.48
N GLY A 8 -16.47 15.96 -17.59
CA GLY A 8 -17.22 16.50 -16.44
C GLY A 8 -16.37 16.88 -15.21
N LYS A 9 -15.14 17.36 -15.41
CA LYS A 9 -14.14 17.62 -14.34
C LYS A 9 -13.62 16.36 -13.62
N GLN A 10 -13.92 15.17 -14.13
CA GLN A 10 -13.41 13.90 -13.62
C GLN A 10 -12.41 13.31 -14.62
N ALA A 11 -11.31 12.77 -14.08
CA ALA A 11 -10.31 12.06 -14.85
C ALA A 11 -10.45 10.55 -14.60
N HIS A 12 -10.60 9.79 -15.67
CA HIS A 12 -10.56 8.33 -15.63
C HIS A 12 -9.12 7.90 -15.87
N VAL A 13 -8.51 7.31 -14.84
CA VAL A 13 -7.13 6.82 -14.89
C VAL A 13 -7.17 5.30 -14.83
N ARG A 14 -6.58 4.65 -15.82
CA ARG A 14 -6.28 3.23 -15.74
C ARG A 14 -4.92 3.07 -15.08
N MET A 15 -4.94 2.38 -13.96
CA MET A 15 -3.78 2.13 -13.12
C MET A 15 -3.59 0.62 -13.00
N ASP A 16 -2.34 0.18 -12.96
CA ASP A 16 -2.02 -1.22 -12.73
C ASP A 16 -2.29 -1.59 -11.27
N ASN A 17 -2.64 -2.85 -10.99
CA ASN A 17 -3.03 -3.27 -9.63
C ASN A 17 -1.96 -2.94 -8.57
N PHE A 18 -0.68 -3.11 -8.91
CA PHE A 18 0.42 -2.78 -8.00
C PHE A 18 0.49 -1.28 -7.69
N GLU A 19 0.39 -0.43 -8.72
CA GLU A 19 0.36 1.03 -8.55
C GLU A 19 -0.86 1.47 -7.71
N ALA A 20 -2.00 0.78 -7.87
CA ALA A 20 -3.21 1.04 -7.08
C ALA A 20 -3.04 0.67 -5.60
N SER A 21 -2.46 -0.49 -5.35
CA SER A 21 -2.14 -0.96 -4.01
C SER A 21 -1.11 -0.05 -3.32
N ASP A 22 -0.08 0.39 -4.03
CA ASP A 22 0.93 1.33 -3.51
C ASP A 22 0.32 2.70 -3.17
N LEU A 23 -0.51 3.24 -4.07
CA LEU A 23 -1.25 4.48 -3.82
C LEU A 23 -2.14 4.35 -2.58
N LEU A 24 -2.90 3.26 -2.45
CA LEU A 24 -3.76 3.01 -1.30
C LEU A 24 -2.94 2.91 0.00
N THR A 25 -1.80 2.20 -0.02
CA THR A 25 -0.89 2.10 1.13
C THR A 25 -0.39 3.49 1.55
N SER A 26 0.05 4.31 0.59
CA SER A 26 0.51 5.67 0.87
C SER A 26 -0.60 6.57 1.40
N LEU A 27 -1.81 6.49 0.84
CA LEU A 27 -2.96 7.26 1.29
C LEU A 27 -3.34 6.88 2.73
N LYS A 28 -3.37 5.59 3.06
CA LYS A 28 -3.68 5.13 4.42
C LYS A 28 -2.62 5.53 5.44
N ARG A 29 -1.33 5.52 5.06
CA ARG A 29 -0.23 6.00 5.92
C ARG A 29 -0.37 7.46 6.31
N HIS A 30 -1.01 8.27 5.46
CA HIS A 30 -1.22 9.69 5.66
C HIS A 30 -2.69 10.07 5.92
N ALA A 31 -3.56 9.09 6.21
CA ALA A 31 -5.00 9.28 6.32
C ALA A 31 -5.39 10.39 7.31
N ASP A 32 -4.70 10.48 8.45
CA ASP A 32 -4.95 11.50 9.48
C ASP A 32 -4.60 12.92 9.03
N THR A 33 -3.74 13.05 8.02
CA THR A 33 -3.33 14.35 7.45
C THR A 33 -4.11 14.71 6.19
N LEU A 34 -4.87 13.75 5.65
CA LEU A 34 -5.70 13.94 4.48
C LEU A 34 -7.08 14.48 4.90
N GLY A 35 -7.55 15.51 4.20
CA GLY A 35 -8.93 15.99 4.35
C GLY A 35 -9.93 15.06 3.67
N ASP A 36 -11.18 15.51 3.60
CA ASP A 36 -12.33 14.73 3.11
C ASP A 36 -12.09 14.06 1.75
N LEU A 37 -11.47 14.76 0.81
CA LEU A 37 -11.15 14.23 -0.53
C LEU A 37 -10.19 13.03 -0.50
N GLY A 38 -9.25 13.00 0.44
CA GLY A 38 -8.34 11.86 0.59
C GLY A 38 -9.05 10.64 1.17
N GLN A 39 -9.99 10.86 2.09
CA GLN A 39 -10.84 9.80 2.64
C GLN A 39 -11.79 9.24 1.58
N GLU A 40 -12.39 10.10 0.75
CA GLU A 40 -13.21 9.68 -0.40
C GLU A 40 -12.40 8.83 -1.40
N LEU A 41 -11.15 9.20 -1.67
CA LEU A 41 -10.29 8.44 -2.56
C LEU A 41 -9.92 7.07 -1.98
N ILE A 42 -9.61 6.99 -0.68
CA ILE A 42 -9.37 5.71 0.01
C ILE A 42 -10.60 4.80 -0.11
N ALA A 43 -11.79 5.32 0.20
CA ALA A 43 -13.04 4.57 0.12
C ALA A 43 -13.35 4.10 -1.31
N ALA A 44 -13.07 4.93 -2.31
CA ALA A 44 -13.25 4.57 -3.72
C ALA A 44 -12.31 3.43 -4.14
N LEU A 45 -11.04 3.45 -3.71
CA LEU A 45 -10.07 2.39 -4.01
C LEU A 45 -10.46 1.07 -3.33
N GLU A 46 -10.89 1.11 -2.07
CA GLU A 46 -11.36 -0.08 -1.36
C GLU A 46 -12.63 -0.68 -1.98
N ALA A 47 -13.57 0.15 -2.42
CA ALA A 47 -14.79 -0.30 -3.09
C ALA A 47 -14.51 -1.00 -4.44
N GLN A 48 -13.39 -0.69 -5.08
CA GLN A 48 -12.91 -1.37 -6.29
C GLN A 48 -12.12 -2.65 -5.99
N GLY A 49 -11.96 -3.02 -4.71
CA GLY A 49 -11.25 -4.24 -4.30
C GLY A 49 -9.72 -4.09 -4.31
N VAL A 50 -9.19 -2.86 -4.28
CA VAL A 50 -7.75 -2.64 -4.16
C VAL A 50 -7.32 -2.96 -2.72
N GLU A 51 -6.33 -3.86 -2.59
CA GLU A 51 -5.76 -4.21 -1.28
C GLU A 51 -4.47 -3.43 -1.02
N VAL A 52 -4.19 -3.16 0.25
CA VAL A 52 -2.91 -2.56 0.66
C VAL A 52 -1.77 -3.54 0.48
N ILE A 53 -0.59 -3.03 0.11
CA ILE A 53 0.65 -3.78 0.18
C ILE A 53 0.96 -4.01 1.66
N LYS A 54 0.93 -5.27 2.09
CA LYS A 54 1.45 -5.65 3.41
C LYS A 54 2.97 -5.60 3.32
N GLU A 55 3.57 -4.58 3.95
CA GLU A 55 4.99 -4.65 4.27
C GLU A 55 5.15 -5.82 5.25
N GLU A 56 5.84 -6.87 4.83
CA GLU A 56 6.22 -7.94 5.75
C GLU A 56 7.09 -7.30 6.83
N ASP A 57 6.54 -7.16 8.05
CA ASP A 57 7.28 -6.93 9.28
C ASP A 57 8.14 -8.17 9.58
N ASP A 58 9.02 -8.55 8.65
CA ASP A 58 10.00 -9.59 8.90
C ASP A 58 11.19 -8.88 9.57
N PRO A 59 11.33 -8.92 10.90
CA PRO A 59 12.59 -8.54 11.51
C PRO A 59 13.62 -9.46 10.88
N ARG A 60 14.54 -8.90 10.09
CA ARG A 60 15.72 -9.61 9.59
C ARG A 60 16.24 -10.46 10.74
N ALA A 61 16.04 -11.78 10.66
CA ALA A 61 16.31 -12.66 11.79
C ALA A 61 17.75 -12.39 12.22
N GLU A 62 17.91 -11.75 13.39
CA GLU A 62 19.22 -11.49 13.95
C GLU A 62 19.88 -12.85 14.11
N TYR A 63 21.03 -13.03 13.48
CA TYR A 63 21.72 -14.30 13.47
C TYR A 63 22.01 -14.73 14.92
N VAL A 64 21.34 -15.79 15.36
CA VAL A 64 21.64 -16.44 16.63
C VAL A 64 22.73 -17.48 16.35
N PRO A 65 23.99 -17.27 16.80
CA PRO A 65 25.01 -18.28 16.65
C PRO A 65 24.59 -19.57 17.35
N PRO A 66 24.85 -20.75 16.75
CA PRO A 66 24.54 -22.03 17.38
C PRO A 66 25.29 -22.11 18.71
N ARG A 67 24.57 -22.46 19.79
CA ARG A 67 25.18 -22.74 21.10
C ARG A 67 26.26 -23.80 20.92
N ASP A 68 27.49 -23.46 21.31
CA ASP A 68 28.66 -24.32 21.22
C ASP A 68 28.34 -25.76 21.67
N LEU A 69 28.33 -26.68 20.70
CA LEU A 69 28.18 -28.13 20.92
C LEU A 69 29.52 -28.76 21.38
N HIS A 70 30.25 -28.10 22.28
CA HIS A 70 31.50 -28.63 22.83
C HIS A 70 31.67 -28.31 24.31
N ARG A 71 31.28 -29.25 25.18
CA ARG A 71 32.26 -29.93 26.04
C ARG A 71 31.66 -31.17 26.71
N VAL A 72 32.01 -32.31 26.14
CA VAL A 72 32.27 -33.58 26.85
C VAL A 72 33.48 -33.41 27.76
#